data_AF-A0A7C5Y2W2-F1
#
_entry.id   AF-A0A7C5Y2W2-F1
#
_cell.length_a   1.000
_cell.length_b   1.000
_cell.length_c   1.000
_cell.angle_alpha   90.00
_cell.angle_beta   90.00
_cell.angle_gamma   90.00
#
_symmetry.space_group_name_H-M   'P 1'
#
loop_
_entity.id
_entity.type
_entity.pdbx_description
1 polymer ?
#
loop_
_entity_poly.entity_id
_entity_poly.type
_entity_poly.pdbx_seq_one_letter_code
_entity_poly.pdbx_strand_id
1 'polypeptide(L)'
;MSSTRSLLDKLERYFELSEEDALDLYDELDTLYNELRSKYLAALLEPDKNRELAEKIFDLTKKLLLKDERSLEEELTLIALLDILATDIHDRVVGLVTAESEESEKEESE
;
A
#
# COMPACT_ATOMS: atom_id res chain seq x y z
N MET A 1 -2.09 -21.64 10.96
CA MET A 1 -2.52 -21.68 9.55
C MET A 1 -1.86 -20.51 8.86
N SER A 2 -1.21 -20.70 7.69
CA SER A 2 -0.49 -19.59 7.05
C SER A 2 -1.48 -18.50 6.63
N SER A 3 -1.04 -17.25 6.75
CA SER A 3 -1.81 -16.04 6.40
C SER A 3 -2.40 -16.10 4.99
N THR A 4 -1.67 -16.71 4.06
CA THR A 4 -2.07 -16.90 2.65
C THR A 4 -3.37 -17.71 2.50
N ARG A 5 -3.52 -18.81 3.27
CA ARG A 5 -4.69 -19.68 3.14
C ARG A 5 -5.97 -19.03 3.63
N SER A 6 -5.87 -18.19 4.65
CA SER A 6 -6.99 -17.37 5.13
C SER A 6 -7.38 -16.26 4.14
N LEU A 7 -6.48 -15.86 3.24
CA LEU A 7 -6.72 -14.81 2.26
C LEU A 7 -7.38 -15.38 1.00
N LEU A 8 -6.92 -16.55 0.55
CA LEU A 8 -7.56 -17.32 -0.53
C LEU A 8 -9.03 -17.67 -0.18
N ASP A 9 -9.29 -18.16 1.03
CA ASP A 9 -10.66 -18.44 1.51
C ASP A 9 -11.58 -17.21 1.46
N LYS A 10 -11.03 -16.00 1.59
CA LYS A 10 -11.78 -14.74 1.50
C LYS A 10 -12.03 -14.35 0.04
N LEU A 11 -11.04 -14.53 -0.84
CA LEU A 11 -11.15 -14.25 -2.27
C LEU A 11 -12.16 -15.17 -2.95
N GLU A 12 -12.09 -16.48 -2.68
CA GLU A 12 -13.07 -17.46 -3.18
C GLU A 12 -14.50 -17.08 -2.77
N ARG A 13 -14.70 -16.69 -1.50
CA ARG A 13 -16.02 -16.35 -0.97
C ARG A 13 -16.57 -15.00 -1.44
N TYR A 14 -15.71 -14.01 -1.67
CA TYR A 14 -16.16 -12.67 -2.08
C TYR A 14 -16.43 -12.57 -3.57
N PHE A 15 -15.67 -13.30 -4.39
CA PHE A 15 -15.74 -13.21 -5.84
C PHE A 15 -16.34 -14.46 -6.50
N GLU A 16 -16.78 -15.45 -5.72
CA GLU A 16 -17.28 -16.76 -6.20
C GLU A 16 -16.29 -17.47 -7.14
N LEU A 17 -14.99 -17.29 -6.88
CA LEU A 17 -13.89 -17.82 -7.70
C LEU A 17 -13.53 -19.27 -7.32
N SER A 18 -12.95 -20.01 -8.26
CA SER A 18 -12.31 -21.29 -7.97
C SER A 18 -10.99 -21.08 -7.20
N GLU A 19 -10.49 -22.10 -6.51
CA GLU A 19 -9.23 -22.05 -5.77
C GLU A 19 -8.04 -21.66 -6.68
N GLU A 20 -8.05 -22.11 -7.94
CA GLU A 20 -7.04 -21.81 -8.96
C GLU A 20 -7.12 -20.34 -9.39
N ASP A 21 -8.32 -19.85 -9.73
CA ASP A 21 -8.53 -18.44 -10.12
C ASP A 21 -8.21 -17.47 -8.97
N ALA A 22 -8.50 -17.86 -7.72
CA ALA A 22 -8.17 -17.08 -6.54
C ALA A 22 -6.66 -16.98 -6.29
N LEU A 23 -5.91 -18.03 -6.63
CA LEU A 23 -4.44 -18.07 -6.56
C LEU A 23 -3.80 -17.20 -7.64
N ASP A 24 -4.28 -17.31 -8.87
CA ASP A 24 -3.83 -16.45 -9.98
C ASP A 24 -4.08 -14.98 -9.68
N LEU A 25 -5.28 -14.65 -9.18
CA LEU A 25 -5.63 -13.29 -8.76
C LEU A 25 -4.73 -12.79 -7.61
N TYR A 26 -4.38 -13.66 -6.67
CA TYR A 26 -3.49 -13.32 -5.56
C TYR A 26 -2.07 -12.99 -6.07
N ASP A 27 -1.52 -13.78 -6.97
CA ASP A 27 -0.17 -13.56 -7.53
C ASP A 27 -0.12 -12.29 -8.40
N GLU A 28 -1.19 -12.02 -9.16
CA GLU A 28 -1.35 -10.76 -9.89
C GLU A 28 -1.41 -9.56 -8.95
N LEU A 29 -2.16 -9.67 -7.86
CA LEU A 29 -2.29 -8.63 -6.85
C LEU A 29 -0.96 -8.34 -6.15
N ASP A 30 -0.21 -9.38 -5.78
CA ASP A 30 1.09 -9.26 -5.13
C ASP A 30 2.12 -8.60 -6.06
N THR A 31 2.10 -8.97 -7.35
CA THR A 31 2.94 -8.34 -8.37
C THR A 31 2.62 -6.85 -8.51
N LEU A 32 1.34 -6.52 -8.67
CA LEU A 32 0.86 -5.13 -8.77
C LEU A 32 1.26 -4.31 -7.54
N TYR A 33 1.04 -4.87 -6.35
CA TYR A 33 1.38 -4.24 -5.09
C TYR A 33 2.87 -3.93 -4.98
N ASN A 34 3.72 -4.91 -5.28
CA ASN A 34 5.17 -4.75 -5.21
C ASN A 34 5.70 -3.73 -6.21
N GLU A 35 5.15 -3.69 -7.43
CA GLU A 35 5.50 -2.67 -8.41
C GLU A 35 5.12 -1.25 -7.96
N LEU A 36 3.89 -1.08 -7.46
CA LEU A 36 3.41 0.21 -6.98
C LEU A 36 4.20 0.68 -5.77
N ARG A 37 4.48 -0.23 -4.83
CA ARG A 37 5.30 0.05 -3.64
C ARG A 37 6.71 0.46 -4.02
N SER A 38 7.33 -0.23 -4.96
CA SER A 38 8.68 0.11 -5.46
C SER A 38 8.72 1.51 -6.08
N LYS A 39 7.76 1.83 -6.96
CA LYS A 39 7.64 3.16 -7.58
C LYS A 39 7.40 4.26 -6.54
N TYR A 40 6.58 3.98 -5.54
CA TYR A 40 6.30 4.90 -4.44
C TYR A 40 7.54 5.15 -3.57
N LEU A 41 8.27 4.10 -3.17
CA LEU A 41 9.51 4.23 -2.41
C LEU A 41 10.58 5.00 -3.19
N ALA A 42 10.72 4.76 -4.50
CA ALA A 42 11.61 5.54 -5.36
C ALA A 42 11.22 7.04 -5.35
N ALA A 43 9.91 7.33 -5.36
CA ALA A 43 9.41 8.69 -5.27
C ALA A 43 9.74 9.39 -3.95
N LEU A 44 9.76 8.65 -2.84
CA LEU A 44 10.12 9.17 -1.53
C LEU A 44 11.62 9.35 -1.31
N LEU A 45 12.45 8.50 -1.89
CA LEU A 45 13.89 8.48 -1.65
C LEU A 45 14.63 9.62 -2.36
N GLU A 46 14.14 10.02 -3.54
CA GLU A 46 14.68 11.13 -4.33
C GLU A 46 13.55 12.09 -4.77
N PRO A 47 12.96 12.85 -3.83
CA PRO A 47 11.75 13.64 -4.09
C PRO A 47 11.95 14.70 -5.17
N ASP A 48 13.14 15.29 -5.30
CA ASP A 48 13.43 16.29 -6.34
C ASP A 48 13.50 15.69 -7.75
N LYS A 49 13.88 14.43 -7.88
CA LYS A 49 13.96 13.73 -9.18
C LYS A 49 12.67 13.00 -9.53
N ASN A 50 11.91 12.59 -8.53
CA ASN A 50 10.72 11.75 -8.70
C ASN A 50 9.41 12.46 -8.32
N ARG A 51 9.43 13.79 -8.17
CA ARG A 51 8.24 14.60 -7.90
C ARG A 51 7.09 14.32 -8.87
N GLU A 52 7.38 14.24 -10.17
CA GLU A 52 6.38 13.96 -11.19
C GLU A 52 5.76 12.57 -11.03
N LEU A 53 6.55 11.59 -10.56
CA LEU A 53 6.07 10.24 -10.26
C LEU A 53 5.15 10.23 -9.04
N ALA A 54 5.52 10.97 -7.98
CA ALA A 54 4.67 11.13 -6.79
C ALA A 54 3.34 11.80 -7.15
N GLU A 55 3.38 12.90 -7.90
CA GLU A 55 2.18 13.62 -8.37
C GLU A 55 1.28 12.71 -9.22
N LYS A 56 1.85 11.88 -10.11
CA LYS A 56 1.09 10.89 -10.90
C LYS A 56 0.43 9.83 -10.03
N ILE A 57 1.10 9.34 -8.98
CA ILE A 57 0.52 8.38 -8.04
C ILE A 57 -0.69 9.00 -7.33
N PHE A 58 -0.53 10.21 -6.77
CA PHE A 58 -1.63 10.92 -6.11
C PHE A 58 -2.80 11.23 -7.05
N ASP A 59 -2.52 11.67 -8.28
CA ASP A 59 -3.55 11.92 -9.28
C ASP A 59 -4.30 10.66 -9.67
N LEU A 60 -3.59 9.54 -9.82
CA LEU A 60 -4.21 8.23 -10.09
C LEU A 60 -5.12 7.82 -8.93
N THR A 61 -4.62 7.87 -7.68
CA THR A 61 -5.41 7.54 -6.49
C THR A 61 -6.66 8.42 -6.40
N LYS A 62 -6.53 9.73 -6.64
CA LYS A 62 -7.65 10.67 -6.62
C LYS A 62 -8.67 10.37 -7.71
N LYS A 63 -8.22 10.10 -8.93
CA LYS A 63 -9.11 9.73 -10.05
C LYS A 63 -9.87 8.46 -9.74
N LEU A 64 -9.19 7.44 -9.22
CA LEU A 64 -9.82 6.18 -8.85
C LEU A 64 -10.84 6.37 -7.72
N LEU A 65 -10.54 7.17 -6.69
CA LEU A 65 -11.48 7.47 -5.59
C LEU A 65 -12.77 8.14 -6.06
N LEU A 66 -12.65 9.10 -6.99
CA LEU A 66 -13.76 9.91 -7.48
C LEU A 66 -14.59 9.23 -8.58
N LYS A 67 -14.20 8.03 -9.02
CA LYS A 67 -14.91 7.27 -10.04
C LYS A 67 -16.12 6.54 -9.41
N ASP A 68 -17.30 6.73 -9.99
CA ASP A 68 -18.55 6.11 -9.49
C ASP A 68 -18.61 4.60 -9.75
N GLU A 69 -18.15 4.16 -10.92
CA GLU A 69 -18.05 2.73 -11.28
C GLU A 69 -16.60 2.38 -11.58
N ARG A 70 -16.06 1.39 -10.87
CA ARG A 70 -14.70 0.88 -11.04
C ARG A 70 -14.73 -0.55 -11.60
N SER A 71 -13.81 -0.88 -12.50
CA SER A 71 -13.54 -2.28 -12.82
C SER A 71 -12.86 -2.97 -11.63
N LEU A 72 -12.87 -4.31 -11.61
CA LEU A 72 -12.15 -5.08 -10.60
C LEU A 72 -10.67 -4.68 -10.52
N GLU A 73 -10.01 -4.56 -11.67
CA GLU A 73 -8.60 -4.11 -11.75
C GLU A 73 -8.39 -2.71 -11.13
N GLU A 74 -9.33 -1.79 -11.36
CA GLU A 74 -9.28 -0.44 -10.78
C GLU A 74 -9.51 -0.44 -9.26
N GLU A 75 -10.39 -1.31 -8.76
CA GLU A 75 -10.59 -1.47 -7.32
C GLU A 75 -9.36 -2.06 -6.64
N LEU A 76 -8.77 -3.11 -7.23
CA LEU A 76 -7.55 -3.74 -6.71
C LEU A 76 -6.37 -2.77 -6.72
N THR A 77 -6.23 -1.98 -7.80
CA THR A 77 -5.23 -0.91 -7.90
C THR A 77 -5.43 0.14 -6.82
N LEU A 78 -6.68 0.57 -6.58
CA LEU A 78 -6.99 1.56 -5.55
C LEU A 78 -6.68 1.02 -4.14
N ILE A 79 -7.05 -0.22 -3.84
CA ILE A 79 -6.76 -0.88 -2.56
C ILE A 79 -5.23 -0.91 -2.32
N ALA A 80 -4.46 -1.36 -3.31
CA ALA A 80 -3.01 -1.40 -3.21
C ALA A 80 -2.40 -0.02 -2.96
N LEU A 81 -2.84 1.01 -3.69
CA LEU A 81 -2.38 2.39 -3.51
C LEU A 81 -2.70 2.93 -2.10
N LEU A 82 -3.91 2.69 -1.60
CA LEU A 82 -4.31 3.14 -0.26
C LEU A 82 -3.54 2.43 0.84
N ASP A 83 -3.28 1.13 0.70
CA ASP A 83 -2.50 0.36 1.67
C ASP A 83 -1.04 0.84 1.76
N ILE A 84 -0.41 1.10 0.60
CA ILE A 84 0.94 1.66 0.53
C ILE A 84 1.00 3.03 1.23
N LEU A 85 0.05 3.92 0.94
CA LEU A 85 -0.01 5.25 1.54
C LEU A 85 -0.27 5.19 3.05
N ALA A 86 -1.17 4.31 3.49
CA ALA A 86 -1.48 4.13 4.91
C ALA A 86 -0.27 3.58 5.68
N THR A 87 0.46 2.63 5.09
CA THR A 87 1.68 2.06 5.67
C THR A 87 2.77 3.12 5.81
N ASP A 88 3.01 3.95 4.80
CA ASP A 88 3.99 5.04 4.88
C ASP A 88 3.63 6.07 5.98
N ILE A 89 2.35 6.46 6.08
CA ILE A 89 1.91 7.37 7.15
C ILE A 89 2.13 6.73 8.51
N HIS A 90 1.76 5.45 8.67
CA HIS A 90 1.96 4.72 9.92
C HIS A 90 3.44 4.66 10.31
N ASP A 91 4.31 4.29 9.38
CA ASP A 91 5.75 4.15 9.63
C ASP A 91 6.39 5.49 10.01
N ARG A 92 5.96 6.59 9.39
CA ARG A 92 6.42 7.94 9.77
C ARG A 92 5.94 8.34 11.16
N VAL A 93 4.68 8.06 11.50
CA VAL A 93 4.12 8.37 12.81
C VAL A 93 4.81 7.55 13.91
N VAL A 94 5.02 6.25 13.69
CA VAL A 94 5.75 5.40 14.63
C VAL A 94 7.20 5.86 14.77
N GLY A 95 7.87 6.16 13.65
CA GLY A 95 9.23 6.69 13.65
C GLY A 95 9.39 8.00 14.41
N LEU A 96 8.41 8.91 14.29
CA LEU A 96 8.36 10.17 15.06
C LEU A 96 8.21 9.93 16.56
N VAL A 97 7.29 9.05 16.97
CA VAL A 97 7.06 8.73 18.39
C VAL A 97 8.30 8.10 19.03
N THR A 98 9.02 7.25 18.31
CA THR A 98 10.28 6.67 18.79
C THR A 98 11.40 7.71 18.92
N ALA A 99 11.50 8.66 17.99
CA ALA A 99 12.52 9.70 18.04
C ALA A 99 12.30 10.69 19.21
N GLU A 100 11.04 11.08 19.46
CA GLU A 100 10.69 11.95 20.60
C GLU A 100 10.96 11.26 21.95
N SER A 101 10.78 9.95 22.03
CA SER A 101 11.08 9.16 23.24
C SER A 101 12.58 9.10 23.54
N GLU A 102 13.42 8.96 22.51
CA GLU A 102 14.89 8.92 22.65
C GLU A 102 15.50 10.30 22.97
N GLU A 103 14.91 11.41 22.49
CA GLU A 103 15.31 12.76 22.88
C GLU A 103 14.94 13.07 24.34
N SER A 104 13.76 12.63 24.79
CA SER A 104 13.30 12.80 26.17
C SER A 104 14.21 12.11 27.19
N GLU A 105 14.69 10.89 26.89
CA GLU A 105 15.61 10.15 27.77
C GLU A 105 17.03 10.77 27.83
N LYS A 106 17.45 11.49 26.79
CA LYS A 106 18.73 12.21 26.79
C LYS A 106 18.70 13.50 27.60
N GLU A 107 17.59 14.26 27.56
CA GLU A 107 17.44 15.49 28.34
C GLU A 107 17.26 15.24 29.85
N GLU A 108 16.67 14.12 30.27
CA GLU A 108 16.58 13.75 31.70
C GLU A 108 17.90 13.23 32.29
N SER A 109 18.91 12.99 31.45
CA SER A 109 20.22 12.45 31.84
C SER A 109 21.33 13.51 31.96
N GLU A 110 21.06 14.78 31.66
CA GLU A 110 21.96 15.95 31.80
C GLU A 110 21.63 16.81 33.03
#